data_AF-A0A354Z0E5-F1
#
_entry.id   AF-A0A354Z0E5-F1
#
_cell.length_a   1.000
_cell.length_b   1.000
_cell.length_c   1.000
_cell.angle_alpha   90.00
_cell.angle_beta   90.00
_cell.angle_gamma   90.00
#
_symmetry.space_group_name_H-M   'P 1'
#
loop_
_entity.id
_entity.type
_entity.pdbx_description
1 polymer ?
#
loop_
_entity_poly.entity_id
_entity_poly.type
_entity_poly.pdbx_seq_one_letter_code
_entity_poly.pdbx_strand_id
1 'polypeptide(L)'
;AEELRELAEKRKIPVTTTLMGMGGFPGNSYLSLGMLGMHGTRYANYAIGECDLLIAIGVRFDDRVTGKIDTFAPHARVIHIDIDAA
;
A
#
# COMPACT_ATOMS: atom_id res chain seq x y z
N ALA A 1 14.90 2.32 2.45
CA ALA A 1 13.98 1.29 3.03
C ALA A 1 13.92 1.42 4.55
N GLU A 2 15.00 1.88 5.17
CA GLU A 2 15.04 2.15 6.61
C GLU A 2 14.02 3.21 7.04
N GLU A 3 13.83 4.24 6.21
CA GLU A 3 12.88 5.34 6.45
C GLU A 3 11.42 4.84 6.45
N LEU A 4 11.08 3.97 5.49
CA LEU A 4 9.75 3.33 5.43
C LEU A 4 9.54 2.43 6.65
N ARG A 5 10.57 1.67 7.04
CA ARG A 5 10.54 0.78 8.19
C ARG A 5 10.32 1.56 9.48
N GLU A 6 11.08 2.64 9.69
CA GLU A 6 10.95 3.50 10.86
C GLU A 6 9.54 4.11 10.95
N LEU A 7 9.03 4.65 9.84
CA LEU A 7 7.68 5.21 9.77
C LEU A 7 6.62 4.18 10.18
N ALA A 8 6.67 2.99 9.58
CA ALA A 8 5.72 1.92 9.84
C ALA A 8 5.79 1.45 11.31
N GLU A 9 6.98 1.22 11.84
CA GLU A 9 7.18 0.72 13.20
C GLU A 9 6.80 1.73 14.29
N LYS A 10 7.08 3.02 14.06
CA LYS A 10 6.80 4.12 15.00
C LYS A 10 5.31 4.36 15.18
N ARG A 11 4.52 4.16 14.13
CA ARG A 11 3.07 4.40 14.12
C ARG A 11 2.24 3.12 14.04
N LYS A 12 2.89 1.94 13.98
CA LYS A 12 2.25 0.63 13.80
C LYS A 12 1.38 0.58 12.55
N ILE A 13 1.84 1.20 11.48
CA ILE A 13 1.12 1.26 10.20
C ILE A 13 1.35 -0.05 9.45
N PRO A 14 0.30 -0.79 9.06
CA PRO A 14 0.45 -1.96 8.23
C PRO A 14 0.89 -1.57 6.81
N VAL A 15 1.77 -2.36 6.21
CA VAL A 15 2.39 -2.07 4.91
C VAL A 15 2.04 -3.17 3.92
N THR A 16 1.49 -2.78 2.77
CA THR A 16 1.32 -3.64 1.60
C THR A 16 2.19 -3.14 0.46
N THR A 17 2.60 -4.03 -0.43
CA THR A 17 3.48 -3.72 -1.57
C THR A 17 2.82 -4.03 -2.90
N THR A 18 3.13 -3.22 -3.91
CA THR A 18 2.86 -3.63 -5.30
C THR A 18 3.84 -4.72 -5.73
N LEU A 19 3.60 -5.37 -6.86
CA LEU A 19 4.56 -6.31 -7.44
C LEU A 19 5.95 -5.68 -7.61
N MET A 20 6.01 -4.43 -8.06
CA MET A 20 7.25 -3.68 -8.25
C MET A 20 7.89 -3.21 -6.94
N GLY A 21 7.09 -3.06 -5.88
CA GLY A 21 7.55 -2.65 -4.54
C GLY A 21 7.96 -3.82 -3.64
N MET A 22 7.88 -5.07 -4.11
CA MET A 22 8.32 -6.22 -3.33
C MET A 22 9.81 -6.09 -2.97
N GLY A 23 10.13 -6.35 -1.70
CA GLY A 23 11.47 -6.13 -1.15
C GLY A 23 11.69 -4.72 -0.59
N GLY A 24 10.79 -3.77 -0.85
CA GLY A 24 10.84 -2.42 -0.26
C GLY A 24 10.53 -2.38 1.24
N PHE A 25 9.82 -3.39 1.76
CA PHE A 25 9.53 -3.59 3.18
C PHE A 25 9.82 -5.05 3.58
N PRO A 26 10.32 -5.34 4.81
CA PRO A 26 10.62 -6.70 5.24
C PRO A 26 9.37 -7.58 5.27
N GLY A 27 9.32 -8.60 4.40
CA GLY A 27 8.16 -9.48 4.26
C GLY A 27 7.86 -10.34 5.50
N ASN A 28 8.84 -10.52 6.40
CA ASN A 28 8.73 -11.22 7.67
C ASN A 28 8.29 -10.33 8.85
N SER A 29 8.09 -9.02 8.61
CA SER A 29 7.58 -8.12 9.63
C SER A 29 6.11 -8.42 9.94
N TYR A 30 5.70 -8.31 11.21
CA TYR A 30 4.30 -8.44 11.61
C TYR A 30 3.40 -7.35 11.02
N LEU A 31 3.98 -6.25 10.52
CA LEU A 31 3.26 -5.18 9.82
C LEU A 31 3.12 -5.45 8.32
N SER A 32 3.78 -6.48 7.78
CA SER A 32 3.70 -6.81 6.35
C SER A 32 2.38 -7.48 6.02
N LEU A 33 1.59 -6.85 5.16
CA LEU A 33 0.37 -7.42 4.58
C LEU A 33 0.63 -8.19 3.27
N GLY A 34 1.89 -8.28 2.83
CA GLY A 34 2.24 -8.85 1.54
C GLY A 34 1.72 -8.01 0.37
N MET A 35 1.63 -8.64 -0.80
CA MET A 35 1.28 -7.94 -2.04
C MET A 35 -0.22 -7.63 -2.11
N LEU A 36 -0.62 -6.45 -2.62
CA LEU A 36 -2.01 -6.13 -2.96
C LEU A 36 -2.30 -6.30 -4.46
N GLY A 37 -3.58 -6.22 -4.85
CA GLY A 37 -4.04 -6.23 -6.24
C GLY A 37 -4.70 -7.56 -6.65
N MET A 38 -4.82 -7.78 -7.97
CA MET A 38 -5.55 -8.93 -8.56
C MET A 38 -5.07 -10.31 -8.06
N HIS A 39 -3.76 -10.44 -7.80
CA HIS A 39 -3.15 -11.64 -7.22
C HIS A 39 -2.54 -11.38 -5.84
N GLY A 40 -2.98 -10.29 -5.20
CA GLY A 40 -2.56 -9.93 -3.86
C GLY A 40 -3.20 -10.82 -2.78
N THR A 41 -2.72 -10.65 -1.56
CA THR A 41 -3.29 -11.31 -0.40
C THR A 41 -4.67 -10.73 -0.10
N ARG A 42 -5.58 -11.59 0.37
CA ARG A 42 -6.95 -11.14 0.72
C ARG A 42 -6.92 -10.07 1.80
N TYR A 43 -6.02 -10.20 2.77
CA TYR A 43 -5.92 -9.27 3.90
C TYR A 43 -5.30 -7.93 3.50
N ALA A 44 -4.39 -7.88 2.52
CA ALA A 44 -3.93 -6.61 1.94
C ALA A 44 -5.08 -5.86 1.27
N ASN A 45 -5.83 -6.53 0.39
CA ASN A 45 -6.96 -5.92 -0.31
C ASN A 45 -8.08 -5.49 0.66
N TYR A 46 -8.33 -6.27 1.72
CA TYR A 46 -9.28 -5.91 2.76
C TYR A 46 -8.83 -4.67 3.55
N ALA A 47 -7.55 -4.61 3.95
CA ALA A 47 -7.02 -3.45 4.68
C ALA A 47 -7.13 -2.16 3.86
N ILE A 48 -6.94 -2.23 2.54
CA ILE A 48 -7.13 -1.09 1.64
C ILE A 48 -8.62 -0.73 1.49
N GLY A 49 -9.52 -1.72 1.45
CA GLY A 49 -10.95 -1.48 1.37
C GLY A 49 -11.53 -0.78 2.60
N GLU A 50 -10.96 -1.05 3.78
CA GLU A 50 -11.46 -0.54 5.06
C GLU A 50 -10.64 0.64 5.62
N CYS A 51 -9.55 1.07 4.96
CA CYS A 51 -8.73 2.15 5.50
C CYS A 51 -9.39 3.52 5.36
N ASP A 52 -9.11 4.38 6.33
CA ASP A 52 -9.48 5.80 6.35
C ASP A 52 -8.32 6.71 5.88
N LEU A 53 -7.10 6.17 5.81
CA LEU A 53 -5.91 6.83 5.30
C LEU A 53 -5.06 5.85 4.49
N LEU A 54 -4.80 6.21 3.23
CA LEU A 54 -3.88 5.50 2.34
C LEU A 54 -2.64 6.35 2.09
N ILE A 55 -1.47 5.83 2.45
CA ILE A 55 -0.17 6.47 2.19
C ILE A 55 0.49 5.75 1.00
N ALA A 56 0.35 6.33 -0.18
CA ALA A 56 0.88 5.85 -1.44
C ALA A 56 2.28 6.44 -1.67
N ILE A 57 3.34 5.63 -1.55
CA ILE A 57 4.74 6.06 -1.68
C ILE A 57 5.37 5.39 -2.90
N GLY A 58 5.70 6.17 -3.93
CA GLY A 58 6.36 5.68 -5.15
C GLY A 58 5.52 4.64 -5.88
N VAL A 59 4.19 4.85 -5.91
CA VAL A 59 3.26 3.99 -6.61
C VAL A 59 2.51 4.77 -7.65
N ARG A 60 2.31 4.12 -8.80
CA ARG A 60 1.29 4.52 -9.77
C ARG A 60 0.04 3.69 -9.53
N PHE A 61 -1.13 4.31 -9.58
CA PHE A 61 -2.43 3.65 -9.42
C PHE A 61 -2.80 2.88 -10.70
N ASP A 62 -2.06 1.80 -10.95
CA ASP A 62 -2.23 0.88 -12.06
C ASP A 62 -3.53 0.07 -11.91
N ASP A 63 -4.22 -0.20 -13.01
CA ASP A 63 -5.51 -0.90 -13.04
C ASP A 63 -5.43 -2.32 -12.45
N ARG A 64 -4.26 -2.96 -12.49
CA ARG A 64 -4.02 -4.27 -11.88
C ARG A 64 -4.01 -4.25 -10.35
N VAL A 65 -3.82 -3.06 -9.77
CA VAL A 65 -3.84 -2.81 -8.33
C VAL A 65 -5.21 -2.28 -7.93
N THR A 66 -5.73 -1.28 -8.63
CA THR A 66 -6.97 -0.60 -8.24
C THR A 66 -8.23 -1.34 -8.67
N GLY A 67 -8.17 -2.16 -9.72
CA GLY A 67 -9.36 -2.66 -10.38
C GLY A 67 -10.22 -1.50 -10.86
N LYS A 68 -11.42 -1.32 -10.27
CA LYS A 68 -12.26 -0.15 -10.50
C LYS A 68 -11.87 0.98 -9.54
N ILE A 69 -11.33 2.06 -10.10
CA ILE A 69 -10.85 3.23 -9.34
C ILE A 69 -11.92 3.76 -8.39
N ASP A 70 -13.18 3.88 -8.83
CA ASP A 70 -14.29 4.38 -8.02
C ASP A 70 -14.59 3.53 -6.76
N THR A 71 -14.09 2.30 -6.71
CA THR A 71 -14.28 1.38 -5.59
C THR A 71 -13.00 1.13 -4.79
N PHE A 72 -11.89 1.71 -5.22
CA PHE A 72 -10.60 1.51 -4.58
C PHE A 72 -10.44 2.45 -3.39
N ALA A 73 -10.20 1.89 -2.20
CA ALA A 73 -10.05 2.63 -0.95
C ALA A 73 -11.20 3.65 -0.72
N PRO A 74 -12.47 3.20 -0.71
CA PRO A 74 -13.64 4.07 -0.84
C PRO A 74 -13.83 5.04 0.33
N HIS A 75 -13.17 4.80 1.46
CA HIS A 75 -13.26 5.60 2.68
C HIS A 75 -11.98 6.37 2.98
N ALA A 76 -10.94 6.21 2.16
CA ALA A 76 -9.61 6.67 2.49
C ALA A 76 -9.34 8.09 2.02
N ARG A 77 -8.69 8.87 2.89
CA ARG A 77 -7.90 10.02 2.47
C ARG A 77 -6.60 9.52 1.87
N VAL A 78 -6.19 10.03 0.71
CA VAL A 78 -4.99 9.58 0.02
C VAL A 78 -3.88 10.60 0.19
N ILE A 79 -2.73 10.17 0.71
CA ILE A 79 -1.45 10.89 0.63
C ILE A 79 -0.65 10.19 -0.47
N HIS A 80 -0.39 10.89 -1.57
CA HIS A 80 0.40 10.37 -2.67
C HIS A 80 1.74 11.11 -2.74
N ILE A 81 2.82 10.35 -2.61
CA ILE A 81 4.21 10.82 -2.71
C ILE A 81 4.80 10.15 -3.93
N ASP A 82 4.93 10.92 -5.01
CA ASP A 82 5.61 10.49 -6.22
C ASP A 82 6.66 11.53 -6.62
N ILE A 83 7.69 11.07 -7.33
CA ILE A 83 8.70 11.96 -7.91
C ILE A 83 8.21 12.54 -9.23
N ASP A 84 7.30 11.83 -9.91
CA ASP A 84 6.64 12.32 -11.11
C ASP A 84 5.45 13.20 -10.74
N ALA A 85 5.37 14.38 -11.36
CA ALA A 85 4.27 15.32 -11.16
C ALA A 85 3.10 15.08 -12.12
N ALA A 86 3.30 14.24 -13.14
CA ALA A 86 2.32 13.92 -14.17
C ALA A 86 1.19 12.99 -13.69
#